data_AF-A0A225MKG9-F1
#
_entry.id   AF-A0A225MKG9-F1
#
_cell.length_a   1.000
_cell.length_b   1.000
_cell.length_c   1.000
_cell.angle_alpha   90.00
_cell.angle_beta   90.00
_cell.angle_gamma   90.00
#
_symmetry.space_group_name_H-M   'P 1'
#
loop_
_entity.id
_entity.type
_entity.pdbx_description
1 polymer ?
#
loop_
_entity_poly.entity_id
_entity_poly.type
_entity_poly.pdbx_seq_one_letter_code
_entity_poly.pdbx_strand_id
1 'polypeptide(L)'
;MHEGFRESHKIETYKSMITLSVEVFRALILLNGAAAAGIVAAMDKLSRLLAPHTLRHSLTAFLLGLIFAMLATLGGWFTQNTLHNENIAAIARGKHLRWVQAVVLLCVASIVAFSAGGLIAVFGIQQ
;
A
#
# COMPACT_ATOMS: atom_id res chain seq x y z
N MET A 1 17.75 37.08 5.71
CA MET A 1 18.44 35.82 5.31
C MET A 1 17.75 34.54 5.82
N HIS A 2 16.96 34.57 6.90
CA HIS A 2 16.29 33.37 7.46
C HIS A 2 15.06 32.87 6.67
N GLU A 3 14.38 33.72 5.91
CA GLU A 3 13.15 33.32 5.18
C GLU A 3 13.43 32.38 4.00
N GLY A 4 14.53 32.60 3.26
CA GLY A 4 14.94 31.72 2.17
C GLY A 4 15.25 30.30 2.64
N PHE A 5 15.93 30.16 3.79
CA PHE A 5 16.22 28.86 4.39
C PHE A 5 14.93 28.12 4.79
N ARG A 6 13.98 28.79 5.44
CA ARG A 6 12.69 28.18 5.83
C ARG A 6 11.90 27.68 4.62
N GLU A 7 11.89 28.42 3.53
CA GLU A 7 11.13 28.04 2.34
C GLU A 7 11.78 26.88 1.58
N SER A 8 13.10 26.92 1.38
CA SER A 8 13.85 25.80 0.81
C SER A 8 13.65 24.51 1.62
N HIS A 9 13.69 24.60 2.95
CA HIS A 9 13.54 23.43 3.81
C HIS A 9 12.14 22.81 3.74
N LYS A 10 11.08 23.63 3.62
CA LYS A 10 9.72 23.12 3.39
C LYS A 10 9.60 22.37 2.06
N ILE A 11 10.19 22.91 1.00
CA ILE A 11 10.16 22.30 -0.33
C ILE A 11 10.91 20.96 -0.32
N GLU A 12 12.08 20.90 0.32
CA GLU A 12 12.85 19.67 0.49
C GLU A 12 12.09 18.63 1.32
N THR A 13 11.49 19.04 2.42
CA THR A 13 10.65 18.17 3.25
C THR A 13 9.51 17.58 2.43
N TYR A 14 8.80 18.41 1.67
CA TYR A 14 7.71 17.96 0.80
C TYR A 14 8.17 16.95 -0.25
N LYS A 15 9.30 17.22 -0.92
CA LYS A 15 9.89 16.28 -1.88
C LYS A 15 10.25 14.95 -1.23
N SER A 16 10.85 14.98 -0.04
CA SER A 16 11.20 13.76 0.69
C SER A 16 9.97 12.94 1.09
N MET A 17 8.89 13.59 1.52
CA MET A 17 7.64 12.93 1.88
C MET A 17 6.99 12.22 0.69
N ILE A 18 7.02 12.83 -0.51
CA ILE A 18 6.53 12.18 -1.72
C ILE A 18 7.36 10.94 -2.04
N THR A 19 8.69 11.07 -2.05
CA THR A 19 9.59 9.95 -2.34
C THR A 19 9.35 8.79 -1.38
N LEU A 20 9.32 9.08 -0.08
CA LEU A 20 9.05 8.08 0.94
C LEU A 20 7.69 7.41 0.75
N SER A 21 6.65 8.18 0.42
CA SER A 21 5.31 7.63 0.17
C SER A 21 5.31 6.66 -1.02
N VAL A 22 6.00 7.01 -2.11
CA VAL A 22 6.13 6.15 -3.29
C VAL A 22 6.92 4.88 -2.97
N GLU A 23 7.97 4.97 -2.16
CA GLU A 23 8.72 3.81 -1.68
C GLU A 23 7.85 2.87 -0.84
N VAL A 24 7.04 3.42 0.07
CA VAL A 24 6.10 2.63 0.88
C VAL A 24 5.07 1.93 -0.02
N PHE A 25 4.48 2.60 -1.01
CA PHE A 25 3.54 1.96 -1.94
C PHE A 25 4.19 0.82 -2.71
N ARG A 26 5.41 1.02 -3.22
CA ARG A 26 6.16 -0.04 -3.91
C ARG A 26 6.47 -1.21 -2.98
N ALA A 27 6.86 -0.94 -1.74
CA ALA A 27 7.11 -1.96 -0.75
C ALA A 27 5.85 -2.80 -0.47
N LEU A 28 4.67 -2.18 -0.31
CA LEU A 28 3.41 -2.89 -0.09
C LEU A 28 3.00 -3.78 -1.26
N ILE A 29 3.17 -3.28 -2.50
CA ILE A 29 2.93 -4.04 -3.72
C ILE A 29 3.87 -5.25 -3.80
N LEU A 30 5.17 -5.02 -3.60
CA LEU A 30 6.19 -6.07 -3.65
C LEU A 30 5.96 -7.13 -2.58
N LEU A 31 5.65 -6.72 -1.36
CA LEU A 31 5.47 -7.62 -0.22
C LEU A 31 4.25 -8.53 -0.41
N ASN A 32 3.09 -7.99 -0.81
CA ASN A 32 1.91 -8.80 -1.13
C ASN A 32 2.13 -9.67 -2.37
N GLY A 33 2.69 -9.10 -3.45
CA GLY A 33 2.96 -9.81 -4.69
C GLY A 33 3.97 -10.94 -4.53
N ALA A 34 5.06 -10.70 -3.79
CA ALA A 34 6.09 -11.70 -3.53
C ALA A 34 5.57 -12.83 -2.63
N ALA A 35 4.73 -12.54 -1.64
CA ALA A 35 4.11 -13.58 -0.83
C ALA A 35 3.16 -14.46 -1.66
N ALA A 36 2.30 -13.86 -2.48
CA ALA A 36 1.43 -14.60 -3.39
C ALA A 36 2.25 -15.45 -4.39
N ALA A 37 3.28 -14.87 -5.00
CA ALA A 37 4.17 -15.59 -5.92
C ALA A 37 4.92 -16.73 -5.22
N GLY A 38 5.39 -16.51 -3.99
CA GLY A 38 6.04 -17.53 -3.18
C GLY A 38 5.13 -18.72 -2.87
N ILE A 39 3.86 -18.46 -2.54
CA ILE A 39 2.85 -19.52 -2.37
C ILE A 39 2.64 -20.31 -3.66
N VAL A 40 2.48 -19.63 -4.80
CA VAL A 40 2.28 -20.29 -6.09
C VAL A 40 3.51 -21.11 -6.48
N ALA A 41 4.71 -20.58 -6.29
CA ALA A 41 5.95 -21.29 -6.58
C ALA A 41 6.17 -22.52 -5.69
N ALA A 42 5.69 -22.47 -4.44
CA ALA A 42 5.79 -23.56 -3.48
C ALA A 42 4.51 -24.42 -3.41
N MET A 43 3.57 -24.28 -4.36
CA MET A 43 2.22 -24.84 -4.25
C MET A 43 2.20 -26.36 -4.03
N ASP A 44 3.04 -27.13 -4.73
CA ASP A 44 3.12 -28.59 -4.55
C ASP A 44 3.64 -29.01 -3.18
N LYS A 45 4.53 -28.21 -2.58
CA LYS A 45 5.04 -28.48 -1.22
C LYS A 45 4.02 -28.06 -0.18
N LEU A 46 3.42 -26.88 -0.36
CA LEU A 46 2.44 -26.32 0.56
C LEU A 46 1.13 -27.11 0.55
N SER A 47 0.69 -27.69 -0.57
CA SER A 47 -0.52 -28.50 -0.63
C SER A 47 -0.45 -29.80 0.20
N ARG A 48 0.76 -30.24 0.55
CA ARG A 48 1.00 -31.40 1.44
C ARG A 48 0.96 -31.01 2.92
N LEU A 49 1.17 -29.73 3.25
CA LEU A 49 1.22 -29.20 4.61
C LEU A 49 -0.04 -28.41 4.99
N LEU A 50 -0.75 -27.89 4.00
CA LEU A 50 -1.89 -27.02 4.16
C LEU A 50 -3.10 -27.63 3.45
N ALA A 51 -4.24 -27.60 4.13
CA ALA A 51 -5.49 -27.92 3.49
C ALA A 51 -5.76 -26.95 2.31
N PRO A 52 -6.36 -27.42 1.20
CA PRO A 52 -6.58 -26.59 0.01
C PRO A 52 -7.35 -25.29 0.27
N HIS A 53 -8.28 -25.31 1.24
CA HIS A 53 -9.04 -24.12 1.62
C HIS A 53 -8.15 -23.07 2.30
N THR A 54 -7.25 -23.47 3.20
CA THR A 54 -6.29 -22.57 3.86
C THR A 54 -5.40 -21.88 2.84
N LEU A 55 -4.86 -22.63 1.88
CA LEU A 55 -4.02 -22.09 0.82
C LEU A 55 -4.79 -21.06 -0.02
N ARG A 56 -6.04 -21.38 -0.40
CA ARG A 56 -6.92 -20.48 -1.14
C ARG A 56 -7.21 -19.19 -0.38
N HIS A 57 -7.52 -19.29 0.92
CA HIS A 57 -7.81 -18.13 1.77
C HIS A 57 -6.58 -17.24 1.94
N SER A 58 -5.41 -17.82 2.21
CA SER A 58 -4.15 -17.09 2.33
C SER A 58 -3.79 -16.36 1.04
N LEU A 59 -3.86 -17.06 -0.11
CA LEU A 59 -3.59 -16.47 -1.42
C LEU A 59 -4.57 -15.34 -1.75
N THR A 60 -5.86 -15.52 -1.45
CA THR A 60 -6.88 -14.50 -1.66
C THR A 60 -6.60 -13.26 -0.82
N ALA A 61 -6.18 -13.42 0.43
CA ALA A 61 -5.80 -12.30 1.31
C ALA A 61 -4.62 -11.50 0.74
N PHE A 62 -3.57 -12.18 0.25
CA PHE A 62 -2.45 -11.48 -0.40
C PHE A 62 -2.85 -10.76 -1.69
N LEU A 63 -3.72 -11.35 -2.50
CA LEU A 63 -4.23 -10.71 -3.72
C LEU A 63 -5.09 -9.47 -3.40
N LEU A 64 -5.94 -9.53 -2.37
CA LEU A 64 -6.68 -8.37 -1.91
C LEU A 64 -5.74 -7.28 -1.37
N GLY A 65 -4.72 -7.65 -0.61
CA GLY A 65 -3.70 -6.71 -0.13
C GLY A 65 -2.96 -6.01 -1.28
N LEU A 66 -2.65 -6.75 -2.35
CA LEU A 66 -2.07 -6.21 -3.57
C LEU A 66 -3.00 -5.21 -4.30
N ILE A 67 -4.29 -5.55 -4.42
CA ILE A 67 -5.29 -4.67 -5.01
C ILE A 67 -5.40 -3.37 -4.21
N PHE A 68 -5.46 -3.45 -2.87
CA PHE A 68 -5.50 -2.26 -2.02
C PHE A 68 -4.25 -1.39 -2.17
N ALA A 69 -3.05 -1.98 -2.26
CA ALA A 69 -1.82 -1.23 -2.49
C ALA A 69 -1.78 -0.54 -3.87
N MET A 70 -2.31 -1.20 -4.90
CA MET A 70 -2.44 -0.62 -6.24
C MET A 70 -3.43 0.56 -6.24
N LEU A 71 -4.60 0.39 -5.62
CA LEU A 71 -5.58 1.47 -5.48
C LEU A 71 -5.03 2.63 -4.65
N ALA A 72 -4.26 2.36 -3.59
CA ALA A 72 -3.58 3.39 -2.80
C ALA A 72 -2.58 4.19 -3.65
N THR A 73 -1.82 3.52 -4.52
CA THR A 73 -0.89 4.18 -5.45
C THR A 73 -1.62 5.12 -6.41
N LEU A 74 -2.72 4.66 -7.01
CA LEU A 74 -3.57 5.49 -7.88
C LEU A 74 -4.20 6.66 -7.09
N GLY A 75 -4.68 6.41 -5.88
CA GLY A 75 -5.21 7.44 -4.98
C GLY A 75 -4.15 8.47 -4.58
N GLY A 76 -2.88 8.07 -4.46
CA GLY A 76 -1.75 8.96 -4.23
C GLY A 76 -1.55 9.93 -5.39
N TRP A 77 -1.69 9.44 -6.63
CA TRP A 77 -1.70 10.30 -7.82
C TRP A 77 -2.88 11.29 -7.81
N PHE A 78 -4.10 10.82 -7.49
CA PHE A 78 -5.26 11.72 -7.36
C PHE A 78 -5.08 12.77 -6.26
N THR A 79 -4.45 12.40 -5.15
CA THR A 79 -4.11 13.33 -4.06
C THR A 79 -3.21 14.45 -4.57
N GLN A 80 -2.13 14.11 -5.26
CA GLN A 80 -1.19 15.08 -5.83
C GLN A 80 -1.85 15.97 -6.88
N ASN A 81 -2.68 15.40 -7.76
CA ASN A 81 -3.42 16.16 -8.77
C ASN A 81 -4.43 17.13 -8.12
N THR A 82 -5.13 16.69 -7.08
CA THR A 82 -6.06 17.54 -6.33
C THR A 82 -5.32 18.67 -5.62
N LEU A 83 -4.18 18.37 -4.98
CA LEU A 83 -3.35 19.37 -4.32
C LEU A 83 -2.79 20.40 -5.33
N HIS A 84 -2.40 19.95 -6.53
CA HIS A 84 -1.98 20.85 -7.61
C HIS A 84 -3.11 21.81 -8.00
N ASN A 85 -4.32 21.28 -8.21
CA ASN A 85 -5.49 22.09 -8.56
C ASN A 85 -5.87 23.08 -7.44
N GLU A 86 -5.65 22.74 -6.17
CA GLU A 86 -5.81 23.68 -5.06
C GLU A 86 -4.78 24.80 -5.09
N ASN A 87 -3.52 24.48 -5.43
CA ASN A 87 -2.44 25.45 -5.51
C ASN A 87 -2.65 26.50 -6.61
N ILE A 88 -3.24 26.11 -7.75
CA ILE A 88 -3.59 27.04 -8.84
C ILE A 88 -4.98 27.69 -8.66
N ALA A 89 -5.60 27.53 -7.48
CA ALA A 89 -6.94 28.03 -7.14
C ALA A 89 -8.07 27.53 -8.07
N ALA A 90 -7.87 26.43 -8.79
CA ALA A 90 -8.90 25.82 -9.64
C ALA A 90 -9.99 25.09 -8.85
N ILE A 91 -9.70 24.67 -7.61
CA ILE A 91 -10.66 24.04 -6.69
C ILE A 91 -10.47 24.55 -5.26
N ALA A 92 -11.49 24.36 -4.41
CA ALA A 92 -11.45 24.75 -3.00
C ALA A 92 -10.35 23.99 -2.21
N ARG A 93 -9.67 24.72 -1.32
CA ARG A 93 -8.60 24.20 -0.45
C ARG A 93 -9.10 23.07 0.47
N GLY A 94 -8.24 22.08 0.70
CA GLY A 94 -8.47 20.97 1.61
C GLY A 94 -9.22 19.76 1.02
N LYS A 95 -9.59 19.78 -0.26
CA LYS A 95 -10.21 18.63 -0.95
C LYS A 95 -9.24 17.45 -1.08
N HIS A 96 -7.95 17.70 -1.21
CA HIS A 96 -6.90 16.67 -1.26
C HIS A 96 -6.87 15.81 0.02
N LEU A 97 -7.28 16.35 1.17
CA LEU A 97 -7.30 15.61 2.45
C LEU A 97 -8.24 14.39 2.40
N ARG A 98 -9.35 14.46 1.67
CA ARG A 98 -10.26 13.32 1.50
C ARG A 98 -9.59 12.19 0.74
N TRP A 99 -8.79 12.53 -0.27
CA TRP A 99 -7.98 11.55 -1.01
C TRP A 99 -6.87 10.97 -0.14
N VAL A 100 -6.17 11.80 0.65
CA VAL A 100 -5.16 11.33 1.61
C VAL A 100 -5.77 10.31 2.57
N GLN A 101 -6.93 10.62 3.18
CA GLN A 101 -7.61 9.71 4.10
C GLN A 101 -7.95 8.37 3.43
N ALA A 102 -8.51 8.40 2.23
CA ALA A 102 -8.83 7.19 1.48
C ALA A 102 -7.57 6.35 1.16
N VAL A 103 -6.47 7.00 0.76
CA VAL A 103 -5.18 6.33 0.49
C VAL A 103 -4.62 5.69 1.75
N VAL A 104 -4.63 6.39 2.88
CA VAL A 104 -4.16 5.85 4.16
C VAL A 104 -4.98 4.62 4.57
N LEU A 105 -6.31 4.68 4.43
CA LEU A 105 -7.18 3.52 4.72
C LEU A 105 -6.86 2.32 3.81
N LEU A 106 -6.61 2.55 2.52
CA LEU A 106 -6.20 1.49 1.58
C LEU A 106 -4.83 0.89 1.94
N CYS A 107 -3.87 1.71 2.36
CA CYS A 107 -2.57 1.21 2.84
C CYS A 107 -2.73 0.33 4.09
N VAL A 108 -3.52 0.77 5.07
CA VAL A 108 -3.80 -0.01 6.27
C VAL A 108 -4.51 -1.31 5.91
N ALA A 109 -5.51 -1.26 5.02
CA ALA A 109 -6.20 -2.46 4.54
C ALA A 109 -5.25 -3.44 3.84
N SER A 110 -4.28 -2.93 3.06
CA SER A 110 -3.25 -3.75 2.41
C SER A 110 -2.37 -4.48 3.43
N ILE A 111 -1.93 -3.78 4.48
CA ILE A 111 -1.13 -4.37 5.56
C ILE A 111 -1.93 -5.42 6.32
N VAL A 112 -3.17 -5.12 6.69
CA VAL A 112 -4.06 -6.05 7.40
C VAL A 112 -4.28 -7.31 6.56
N ALA A 113 -4.53 -7.16 5.26
CA ALA A 113 -4.72 -8.30 4.35
C ALA A 113 -3.45 -9.15 4.24
N PHE A 114 -2.27 -8.53 4.15
CA PHE A 114 -0.99 -9.25 4.18
C PHE A 114 -0.80 -10.03 5.49
N SER A 115 -0.98 -9.38 6.63
CA SER A 115 -0.84 -10.02 7.94
C SER A 115 -1.84 -11.17 8.11
N ALA A 116 -3.09 -10.98 7.70
CA ALA A 116 -4.10 -12.04 7.73
C ALA A 116 -3.72 -13.21 6.83
N GLY A 117 -3.26 -12.95 5.60
CA GLY A 117 -2.79 -13.99 4.68
C GLY A 117 -1.65 -14.83 5.26
N GLY A 118 -0.69 -14.18 5.91
CA GLY A 118 0.42 -14.85 6.62
C GLY A 118 -0.05 -15.68 7.80
N LEU A 119 -0.92 -15.12 8.66
CA LEU A 119 -1.46 -15.83 9.83
C LEU A 119 -2.29 -17.05 9.43
N ILE A 120 -3.14 -16.92 8.40
CA ILE A 120 -3.93 -18.05 7.87
C ILE A 120 -3.00 -19.17 7.38
N ALA A 121 -1.94 -18.83 6.66
CA ALA A 121 -0.97 -19.83 6.19
C ALA A 121 -0.27 -20.52 7.37
N VAL A 122 0.19 -19.77 8.37
CA VAL A 122 0.92 -20.33 9.52
C VAL A 122 0.03 -21.21 10.38
N PHE A 123 -1.16 -20.74 10.76
CA PHE A 123 -2.06 -21.51 11.64
C PHE A 123 -2.73 -22.69 10.97
N GLY A 124 -2.78 -22.72 9.64
CA GLY A 124 -3.35 -23.85 8.91
C GLY A 124 -2.36 -24.95 8.57
N ILE A 125 -1.10 -24.86 9.01
CA ILE A 125 -0.11 -25.94 8.87
C ILE A 125 -0.59 -27.14 9.67
N GLN A 126 -0.89 -28.23 8.96
CA GLN A 126 -1.19 -29.52 9.54
C GLN A 126 0.13 -30.17 9.95
N GLN A 127 0.28 -30.46 11.24
CA GLN A 127 1.41 -31.25 11.76
C GLN A 127 1.28 -32.72 11.37
#